data_AF-A0A832E110-F1
#
_entry.id   AF-A0A832E110-F1
#
_cell.length_a   1.000
_cell.length_b   1.000
_cell.length_c   1.000
_cell.angle_alpha   90.00
_cell.angle_beta   90.00
_cell.angle_gamma   90.00
#
_symmetry.space_group_name_H-M   'P 1'
#
loop_
_entity.id
_entity.type
_entity.pdbx_description
1 polymer ?
#
loop_
_entity_poly.entity_id
_entity_poly.type
_entity_poly.pdbx_seq_one_letter_code
_entity_poly.pdbx_strand_id
1 'polypeptide(L)'
;MATAIAKEMAAQALTRSRTSGLEKCISLAYHAKRRHLQTLKTVMIGLVVMIKACATCGKGAQFGRAIAHSKKHSRRRFKPNFQKWQGKWFCASCLKRLKHPAA
;
A
#
# COMPACT_ATOMS: atom_id res chain seq x y z
N MET A 1 53.77 -13.04 -30.94
CA MET A 1 52.95 -12.11 -30.13
C MET A 1 51.54 -11.91 -30.70
N ALA A 2 51.36 -11.70 -32.00
CA ALA A 2 50.04 -11.53 -32.63
C ALA A 2 49.05 -12.71 -32.43
N THR A 3 49.55 -13.95 -32.35
CA THR A 3 48.71 -15.16 -32.19
C THR A 3 48.16 -15.35 -30.79
N ALA A 4 48.78 -14.78 -29.75
CA ALA A 4 48.29 -14.83 -28.38
C ALA A 4 47.10 -13.87 -28.18
N ILE A 5 47.23 -12.65 -28.72
CA ILE A 5 46.19 -11.62 -28.70
C ILE A 5 44.93 -12.12 -29.44
N ALA A 6 45.09 -12.76 -30.60
CA ALA A 6 43.97 -13.30 -31.37
C ALA A 6 43.22 -14.42 -30.62
N LYS A 7 43.94 -15.27 -29.86
CA LYS A 7 43.33 -16.34 -29.05
C LYS A 7 42.58 -15.77 -27.84
N GLU A 8 43.11 -14.74 -27.19
CA GLU A 8 42.40 -14.04 -26.11
C GLU A 8 41.12 -13.35 -26.60
N MET A 9 41.16 -12.68 -27.76
CA MET A 9 39.98 -12.05 -28.34
C MET A 9 38.89 -13.08 -28.71
N ALA A 10 39.27 -14.27 -29.20
CA ALA A 10 38.32 -15.35 -29.47
C ALA A 10 37.70 -15.96 -28.20
N ALA A 11 38.49 -16.11 -27.12
CA ALA A 11 38.00 -16.58 -25.82
C ALA A 11 37.07 -15.56 -25.13
N GLN A 12 37.36 -14.27 -25.28
CA GLN A 12 36.50 -13.18 -24.80
C GLN A 12 35.20 -13.07 -25.60
N ALA A 13 35.21 -13.39 -26.91
CA ALA A 13 34.00 -13.41 -27.73
C ALA A 13 33.03 -14.56 -27.36
N LEU A 14 33.57 -15.74 -27.03
CA LEU A 14 32.78 -16.92 -26.61
C LEU A 14 32.17 -16.78 -25.21
N THR A 15 32.84 -16.07 -24.29
CA THR A 15 32.31 -15.81 -22.95
C THR A 15 31.21 -14.74 -22.95
N ARG A 16 31.32 -13.72 -23.82
CA ARG A 16 30.36 -12.63 -23.97
C ARG A 16 29.04 -13.05 -24.61
N SER A 17 29.04 -14.07 -25.47
CA SER A 17 27.82 -14.63 -26.08
C SER A 17 27.00 -15.46 -25.09
N ARG A 18 27.66 -16.17 -24.16
CA ARG A 18 27.01 -17.07 -23.17
C ARG A 18 26.35 -16.32 -22.01
N THR A 19 26.90 -15.18 -21.59
CA THR A 19 26.37 -14.39 -20.45
C THR A 19 25.19 -13.48 -20.83
N SER A 20 25.11 -13.06 -22.09
CA SER A 20 24.13 -12.06 -22.54
C SER A 20 22.67 -12.51 -22.48
N GLY A 21 22.39 -13.81 -22.58
CA GLY A 21 21.03 -14.36 -22.56
C GLY A 21 20.50 -14.53 -21.13
N LEU A 22 21.29 -15.17 -20.26
CA LEU A 22 20.93 -15.43 -18.86
C LEU A 22 20.76 -14.14 -18.06
N GLU A 23 21.67 -13.18 -18.21
CA GLU A 23 21.58 -11.89 -17.51
C GLU A 23 20.35 -11.08 -17.96
N LYS A 24 20.00 -11.11 -19.25
CA LYS A 24 18.77 -10.48 -19.76
C LYS A 24 17.51 -11.15 -19.20
N CYS A 25 17.48 -12.48 -19.13
CA CYS A 25 16.36 -13.21 -18.53
C CYS A 25 16.20 -12.92 -17.03
N ILE A 26 17.30 -12.84 -16.28
CA ILE A 26 17.28 -12.48 -14.85
C ILE A 26 16.79 -11.05 -14.66
N SER A 27 17.27 -10.10 -15.47
CA SER A 27 16.84 -8.71 -15.44
C SER A 27 15.35 -8.56 -15.78
N LEU A 28 14.88 -9.23 -16.84
CA LEU A 28 13.45 -9.24 -17.24
C LEU A 28 12.56 -9.84 -16.15
N ALA A 29 12.98 -10.95 -15.53
CA ALA A 29 12.28 -11.55 -14.40
C ALA A 29 12.25 -10.61 -13.18
N TYR A 30 13.35 -9.93 -12.90
CA TYR A 30 13.43 -8.93 -11.82
C TYR A 30 12.50 -7.73 -12.07
N HIS A 31 12.45 -7.21 -13.30
CA HIS A 31 11.54 -6.13 -13.70
C HIS A 31 10.06 -6.56 -13.72
N ALA A 32 9.75 -7.80 -14.10
CA ALA A 32 8.39 -8.35 -14.02
C ALA A 32 7.91 -8.48 -12.56
N LYS A 33 8.76 -9.01 -11.67
CA LYS A 33 8.48 -9.12 -10.24
C LYS A 33 8.33 -7.74 -9.58
N ARG A 34 9.14 -6.74 -9.99
CA ARG A 34 9.04 -5.35 -9.52
C ARG A 34 7.73 -4.68 -9.94
N ARG A 35 7.25 -4.90 -11.17
CA ARG A 35 5.94 -4.42 -11.64
C ARG A 35 4.78 -5.01 -10.84
N HIS A 36 4.83 -6.32 -10.55
CA HIS A 36 3.83 -6.99 -9.72
C HIS A 36 3.81 -6.48 -8.27
N LEU A 37 4.97 -6.21 -7.68
CA LEU A 37 5.04 -5.60 -6.35
C LEU A 37 4.54 -4.14 -6.35
N GLN A 38 4.76 -3.39 -7.43
CA GLN A 38 4.23 -2.03 -7.57
C GLN A 38 2.71 -1.99 -7.72
N THR A 39 2.09 -2.90 -8.46
CA THR A 39 0.62 -2.99 -8.57
C THR A 39 -0.03 -3.42 -7.26
N LEU A 40 0.56 -4.36 -6.52
CA LEU A 40 0.05 -4.72 -5.18
C LEU A 40 0.16 -3.53 -4.20
N LYS A 41 1.25 -2.76 -4.27
CA LYS A 41 1.45 -1.59 -3.41
C LYS A 41 0.42 -0.49 -3.67
N THR A 42 0.04 -0.24 -4.93
CA THR A 42 -0.98 0.77 -5.25
C THR A 42 -2.39 0.35 -4.81
N VAL A 43 -2.74 -0.93 -4.96
CA VAL A 43 -4.03 -1.49 -4.46
C VAL A 43 -4.13 -1.35 -2.93
N MET A 44 -3.05 -1.68 -2.22
CA MET A 44 -3.00 -1.56 -0.75
C MET A 44 -3.13 -0.10 -0.27
N ILE A 45 -2.45 0.85 -0.93
CA ILE A 45 -2.56 2.28 -0.57
C ILE A 45 -3.97 2.82 -0.85
N GLY A 46 -4.59 2.44 -1.97
CA GLY A 46 -5.93 2.90 -2.34
C GLY A 46 -7.03 2.51 -1.35
N LEU A 47 -6.94 1.33 -0.74
CA LEU A 47 -7.93 0.84 0.24
C LEU A 47 -7.81 1.51 1.62
N VAL A 48 -6.59 1.86 2.05
CA VAL A 48 -6.33 2.41 3.39
C VAL A 48 -6.68 3.91 3.49
N VAL A 49 -6.47 4.68 2.41
CA VAL A 49 -6.68 6.14 2.41
C VAL A 49 -8.17 6.53 2.39
N MET A 50 -9.06 5.65 1.90
CA MET A 50 -10.50 5.93 1.74
C MET A 50 -11.31 5.90 3.05
N ILE A 51 -10.73 5.44 4.17
CA ILE A 51 -11.45 5.36 5.44
C ILE A 51 -11.24 6.65 6.24
N LYS A 52 -12.29 7.47 6.32
CA LYS A 52 -12.37 8.58 7.28
C LYS A 52 -12.31 8.02 8.71
N ALA A 53 -11.18 8.23 9.38
CA ALA A 53 -10.94 7.80 10.75
C ALA A 53 -10.55 8.99 11.64
N CYS A 54 -10.82 8.88 12.93
CA CYS A 54 -10.38 9.86 13.92
C CYS A 54 -8.86 9.78 14.11
N ALA A 55 -8.16 10.90 14.00
CA ALA A 55 -6.71 10.96 14.20
C ALA A 55 -6.25 10.59 15.62
N THR A 56 -7.11 10.75 16.64
CA THR A 56 -6.75 10.45 18.05
C THR A 56 -7.10 9.02 18.46
N CYS A 57 -8.33 8.56 18.21
CA CYS A 57 -8.82 7.28 18.73
C CYS A 57 -9.04 6.21 17.65
N GLY A 58 -8.75 6.51 16.38
CA GLY A 58 -8.91 5.57 15.27
C GLY A 58 -10.35 5.19 14.94
N LYS A 59 -11.37 5.73 15.65
CA LYS A 59 -12.79 5.46 15.36
C LYS A 59 -13.09 5.76 13.89
N GLY A 60 -13.63 4.77 13.19
CA GLY A 60 -14.09 4.83 11.81
C GLY A 60 -15.58 4.52 11.69
N ALA A 61 -16.08 4.45 10.47
CA ALA A 61 -17.43 3.96 10.23
C ALA A 61 -17.53 2.48 10.59
N GLN A 62 -18.54 2.11 11.38
CA GLN A 62 -18.83 0.72 11.73
C GLN A 62 -20.09 0.24 11.01
N PHE A 63 -20.21 -1.07 10.85
CA PHE A 63 -21.37 -1.72 10.24
C PHE A 63 -22.06 -2.60 11.27
N GLY A 64 -23.39 -2.62 11.24
CA GLY A 64 -24.17 -3.52 12.08
C GLY A 64 -25.64 -3.54 11.67
N ARG A 65 -26.50 -3.94 12.60
CA ARG A 65 -27.94 -4.11 12.36
C ARG A 65 -28.75 -3.16 13.26
N ALA A 66 -29.74 -2.49 12.70
CA ALA A 66 -30.81 -1.91 13.49
C ALA A 66 -31.87 -3.00 13.73
N ILE A 67 -32.33 -3.11 14.98
CA ILE A 67 -33.26 -4.15 15.42
C ILE A 67 -34.56 -3.44 15.80
N ALA A 68 -35.65 -3.75 15.09
CA ALA A 68 -36.97 -3.25 15.44
C ALA A 68 -37.52 -3.99 16.67
N HIS A 69 -38.59 -3.47 17.29
CA HIS A 69 -39.27 -4.15 18.40
C HIS A 69 -39.76 -5.56 18.02
N SER A 70 -40.14 -5.76 16.75
CA SER A 70 -40.48 -7.07 16.17
C SER A 70 -39.28 -7.98 15.88
N LYS A 71 -38.07 -7.63 16.36
CA LYS A 71 -36.79 -8.30 16.07
C LYS A 71 -36.42 -8.35 14.58
N LYS A 72 -37.11 -7.59 13.73
CA LYS A 72 -36.73 -7.44 12.32
C LYS A 72 -35.41 -6.69 12.22
N HIS A 73 -34.44 -7.31 11.55
CA HIS A 73 -33.10 -6.74 11.36
C HIS A 73 -32.99 -5.97 10.05
N SER A 74 -32.46 -4.75 10.09
CA SER A 74 -32.07 -3.98 8.91
C SER A 74 -30.58 -3.62 8.96
N ARG A 75 -29.90 -3.61 7.81
CA ARG A 75 -28.47 -3.25 7.74
C ARG A 75 -28.31 -1.75 7.96
N ARG A 76 -27.39 -1.34 8.85
CA ARG A 76 -27.10 0.07 9.13
C ARG A 76 -25.59 0.33 9.20
N ARG A 77 -25.20 1.51 8.72
CA ARG A 77 -23.84 2.06 8.86
C ARG A 77 -23.84 3.09 10.00
N PHE A 78 -22.96 2.89 10.98
CA PHE A 78 -22.75 3.80 12.11
C PHE A 78 -21.56 4.70 11.81
N LYS A 79 -21.82 5.99 11.56
CA LYS A 79 -20.78 7.00 11.32
C LYS A 79 -20.55 7.79 12.61
N PRO A 80 -19.32 7.87 13.15
CA PRO A 80 -18.99 8.82 14.19
C PRO A 80 -19.24 10.26 13.71
N ASN A 81 -19.60 11.15 14.63
CA ASN A 81 -19.69 12.58 14.33
C ASN A 81 -18.26 13.13 14.13
N PHE A 82 -17.81 13.24 12.89
CA PHE A 82 -16.50 13.74 12.53
C PHE A 82 -16.51 15.25 12.29
N GLN A 83 -15.56 15.95 12.89
CA GLN A 83 -15.31 17.37 12.71
C GLN A 83 -13.87 17.59 12.30
N LYS A 84 -13.62 18.58 11.45
CA LYS A 84 -12.27 18.92 11.00
C LYS A 84 -11.68 19.97 11.94
N TRP A 85 -10.49 19.72 12.46
CA TRP A 85 -9.76 20.65 13.31
C TRP A 85 -8.27 20.54 12.98
N GLN A 86 -7.56 21.67 12.86
CA GLN A 86 -6.14 21.71 12.48
C GLN A 86 -5.79 20.80 11.27
N GLY A 87 -6.64 20.79 10.24
CA GLY A 87 -6.44 19.99 9.02
C GLY A 87 -6.71 18.49 9.15
N LYS A 88 -6.95 17.96 10.36
CA LYS A 88 -7.20 16.53 10.63
C LYS A 88 -8.66 16.26 11.01
N TRP A 89 -9.10 15.01 10.87
CA TRP A 89 -10.46 14.58 11.24
C TRP A 89 -10.49 14.04 12.68
N PHE A 90 -11.40 14.57 13.50
CA PHE A 90 -11.60 14.16 14.88
C PHE A 90 -13.05 13.78 15.12
N CYS A 91 -13.30 12.75 15.93
CA CYS A 91 -14.66 12.50 16.40
C CYS A 91 -15.04 13.52 17.48
N ALA A 92 -16.32 13.88 17.58
CA ALA A 92 -16.81 14.90 18.50
C ALA A 92 -16.38 14.66 19.96
N SER A 93 -16.35 13.40 20.42
CA SER A 93 -15.88 13.07 21.78
C SER A 93 -14.39 13.39 22.00
N CYS A 94 -13.54 13.14 21.01
CA CYS A 94 -12.12 13.46 21.11
C CYS A 94 -11.91 14.96 21.00
N LEU A 95 -12.62 15.63 20.08
CA LEU A 95 -12.50 17.08 19.94
C LEU A 95 -12.95 17.81 21.21
N LYS A 96 -14.00 17.34 21.88
CA LYS A 96 -14.45 17.89 23.17
C LYS A 96 -13.35 17.82 24.24
N ARG A 97 -12.68 16.66 24.38
CA ARG A 97 -11.55 16.49 25.30
C ARG A 97 -10.33 17.34 24.93
N LEU A 98 -10.07 17.52 23.64
CA LEU A 98 -8.94 18.34 23.16
C LEU A 98 -9.16 19.84 23.40
N LYS A 99 -10.41 20.32 23.32
CA LYS A 99 -10.75 21.74 23.54
C LYS A 99 -10.90 22.10 25.01
N HIS A 100 -11.33 21.15 25.83
CA HIS A 100 -11.52 21.33 27.26
C HIS A 100 -10.81 20.17 27.98
N PRO A 101 -9.48 20.23 28.12
CA PRO A 101 -8.79 19.30 28.99
C PRO A 101 -9.38 19.45 30.40
N ALA A 102 -9.76 18.34 31.02
CA ALA A 102 -10.14 18.36 32.42
C ALA A 102 -8.96 18.92 33.20
N ALA A 103 -9.21 20.01 33.95
CA ALA A 103 -8.25 20.64 34.84
C ALA A 103 -7.92 19.71 36.01
#